data_AF-A0A0N1G3F0-F1
#
_entry.id   AF-A0A0N1G3F0-F1
#
_cell.length_a   1.000
_cell.length_b   1.000
_cell.length_c   1.000
_cell.angle_alpha   90.00
_cell.angle_beta   90.00
_cell.angle_gamma   90.00
#
_symmetry.space_group_name_H-M   'P 1'
#
loop_
_entity.id
_entity.type
_entity.pdbx_description
1 polymer ?
#
loop_
_entity_poly.entity_id
_entity_poly.type
_entity_poly.pdbx_seq_one_letter_code
_entity_poly.pdbx_strand_id
1 'polypeptide(L)' 'MKGIRSVGAAQRFLSAFSGISPHFRPHRHLMTASDHRAEMTIRFAVWDHVTGVVATATTA' A
#
# COMPACT_ATOMS: atom_id res chain seq x y z
N MET A 1 -1.23 15.84 -10.95
CA MET A 1 -2.24 14.90 -10.38
C MET A 1 -3.61 15.57 -10.40
N LYS A 2 -4.64 14.95 -10.98
CA LYS A 2 -6.03 15.44 -10.80
C LYS A 2 -6.47 15.01 -9.40
N GLY A 3 -6.73 15.97 -8.52
CA GLY A 3 -7.24 15.69 -7.17
C GLY A 3 -8.62 15.04 -7.18
N ILE A 4 -9.05 14.54 -6.03
CA ILE A 4 -10.39 13.97 -5.85
C ILE A 4 -11.41 15.13 -5.82
N ARG A 5 -12.33 15.15 -6.80
CA ARG A 5 -13.23 16.30 -7.04
C ARG A 5 -14.64 16.14 -6.47
N SER A 6 -14.93 15.05 -5.76
CA SER A 6 -16.23 14.83 -5.12
C SER A 6 -16.08 14.15 -3.77
N VAL A 7 -17.01 14.46 -2.86
CA VAL A 7 -17.07 13.85 -1.52
C VAL A 7 -17.22 12.33 -1.63
N GLY A 8 -18.08 11.84 -2.53
CA GLY A 8 -18.27 10.39 -2.73
C GLY A 8 -17.01 9.67 -3.23
N ALA A 9 -16.23 10.29 -4.13
CA ALA A 9 -14.96 9.72 -4.56
C ALA A 9 -13.92 9.74 -3.43
N ALA A 10 -13.90 10.80 -2.60
CA ALA A 10 -13.02 10.89 -1.45
C ALA A 10 -13.35 9.82 -0.42
N GLN A 11 -14.64 9.60 -0.15
CA GLN A 11 -15.07 8.62 0.82
C GLN A 11 -14.78 7.19 0.37
N ARG A 12 -15.00 6.87 -0.91
CA ARG A 12 -14.61 5.55 -1.46
C ARG A 12 -13.11 5.33 -1.38
N PHE A 13 -12.31 6.35 -1.69
CA PHE A 13 -10.86 6.29 -1.53
C PHE A 13 -10.45 6.08 -0.07
N LEU A 14 -10.95 6.90 0.85
CA LEU A 14 -10.62 6.83 2.28
C LEU A 14 -11.08 5.51 2.91
N SER A 15 -12.24 4.99 2.52
CA SER A 15 -12.76 3.73 3.04
C SER A 15 -11.88 2.53 2.68
N ALA A 16 -11.27 2.53 1.49
CA ALA A 16 -10.29 1.51 1.13
C ALA A 16 -8.92 1.80 1.76
N PHE A 17 -8.49 3.08 1.70
CA PHE A 17 -7.17 3.50 2.16
C PHE A 17 -6.97 3.40 3.68
N SER A 18 -8.05 3.48 4.47
CA SER A 18 -7.99 3.34 5.93
C SER A 18 -7.49 1.95 6.35
N GLY A 19 -7.83 0.89 5.61
CA GLY A 19 -7.32 -0.46 5.85
C GLY A 19 -5.89 -0.67 5.33
N ILE A 20 -5.50 0.03 4.26
CA ILE A 20 -4.19 -0.14 3.59
C ILE A 20 -3.09 0.65 4.31
N SER A 21 -3.39 1.88 4.74
CA SER A 21 -2.40 2.81 5.30
C SER A 21 -1.65 2.27 6.52
N PRO A 22 -2.28 1.58 7.49
CA PRO A 22 -1.57 0.98 8.62
C PRO A 22 -0.52 -0.07 8.20
N HIS A 23 -0.79 -0.82 7.12
CA HIS A 23 0.17 -1.78 6.56
C HIS A 23 1.45 -1.09 6.09
N PHE A 24 1.44 0.17 5.65
CA PHE A 24 2.66 0.86 5.21
C PHE A 24 3.26 1.79 6.25
N ARG A 25 2.80 1.73 7.51
CA ARG A 25 3.30 2.57 8.61
C ARG A 25 3.93 1.75 9.74
N PRO A 26 5.00 0.97 9.49
CA PRO A 26 5.77 0.41 10.58
C PRO A 26 6.39 1.53 11.41
N HIS A 27 6.72 1.23 12.65
CA HIS A 27 7.28 2.18 13.61
C HIS A 27 8.71 2.58 13.18
N ARG A 28 8.83 3.44 12.17
CA ARG A 28 10.09 3.88 11.54
C ARG A 28 11.11 4.38 12.56
N HIS A 29 10.64 5.00 13.63
CA HIS A 29 11.49 5.53 14.70
C HIS A 29 12.14 4.44 15.57
N LEU A 30 11.68 3.19 15.48
CA LEU A 30 12.23 2.03 16.19
C LEU A 30 13.16 1.18 15.31
N MET A 31 13.35 1.55 14.04
CA MET A 31 14.03 0.71 13.06
C MET A 31 15.24 1.44 12.48
N THR A 32 16.32 0.68 12.23
CA THR A 32 17.42 1.19 11.43
C THR A 32 16.97 1.45 9.98
N ALA A 33 17.80 2.16 9.23
CA ALA A 33 17.49 2.44 7.83
C ALA A 33 17.37 1.15 6.98
N SER A 34 18.23 0.16 7.22
CA SER A 34 18.24 -1.12 6.51
C SER A 34 17.02 -1.96 6.85
N ASP A 35 16.68 -2.09 8.13
CA ASP A 35 15.60 -2.98 8.58
C ASP A 35 14.26 -2.50 8.02
N HIS A 36 14.03 -1.19 8.03
CA HIS A 36 12.83 -0.63 7.44
C HIS A 36 12.76 -0.83 5.93
N ARG A 37 13.89 -0.77 5.19
CA ARG A 37 13.89 -1.04 3.75
C ARG A 37 13.51 -2.49 3.49
N ALA A 38 14.08 -3.43 4.25
CA ALA A 38 13.74 -4.85 4.17
C ALA A 38 12.25 -5.09 4.50
N GLU A 39 11.75 -4.47 5.56
CA GLU A 39 10.34 -4.53 5.94
C GLU A 39 9.42 -4.00 4.83
N MET A 40 9.76 -2.85 4.23
CA MET A 40 9.00 -2.31 3.09
C MET A 40 8.98 -3.28 1.91
N THR A 41 10.11 -3.90 1.55
CA THR A 41 10.16 -4.92 0.49
C THR A 41 9.20 -6.07 0.77
N ILE A 42 9.17 -6.60 2.00
CA ILE A 42 8.26 -7.68 2.39
C ILE A 42 6.80 -7.21 2.29
N ARG A 43 6.49 -6.02 2.83
CA ARG A 43 5.11 -5.50 2.83
C ARG A 43 4.59 -5.23 1.42
N PHE A 44 5.43 -4.78 0.50
CA PHE A 44 5.07 -4.66 -0.91
C PHE A 44 4.85 -6.02 -1.57
N ALA A 45 5.70 -7.03 -1.30
CA ALA A 45 5.49 -8.38 -1.84
C ALA A 45 4.17 -9.01 -1.34
N VAL A 46 3.84 -8.85 -0.06
CA VAL A 46 2.55 -9.29 0.51
C VAL A 46 1.38 -8.56 -0.15
N TRP A 47 1.49 -7.24 -0.33
CA TRP A 47 0.47 -6.44 -0.98
C TRP A 47 0.21 -6.88 -2.43
N ASP A 48 1.28 -7.09 -3.20
CA ASP A 48 1.24 -7.55 -4.60
C ASP A 48 0.57 -8.93 -4.72
N HIS A 49 0.89 -9.83 -3.79
CA HIS A 49 0.24 -11.14 -3.69
C HIS A 49 -1.26 -11.04 -3.38
N VAL A 50 -1.65 -10.25 -2.37
CA VAL A 50 -3.05 -10.09 -1.94
C VAL A 50 -3.90 -9.40 -3.00
N THR A 51 -3.32 -8.42 -3.71
CA THR A 51 -4.02 -7.69 -4.77
C THR A 51 -4.05 -8.43 -6.11
N GLY A 52 -3.36 -9.57 -6.23
CA GLY A 52 -3.35 -10.39 -7.44
C GLY A 52 -2.61 -9.77 -8.62
N VAL A 53 -1.81 -8.71 -8.40
CA VAL A 53 -1.08 -8.03 -9.49
C VAL A 53 -0.03 -8.96 -10.13
N VAL A 54 0.52 -9.91 -9.37
CA VAL A 54 1.38 -11.01 -9.89
C VAL A 54 0.66 -11.88 -10.93
N ALA A 55 -0.65 -12.12 -10.78
CA ALA A 55 -1.41 -12.95 -11.72
C ALA A 55 -1.70 -12.24 -13.04
N THR A 56 -1.85 -10.90 -13.01
CA THR A 56 -2.15 -10.09 -14.20
C THR A 56 -0.93 -9.79 -15.07
N ALA A 57 0.28 -9.80 -14.52
CA ALA A 57 1.51 -9.51 -15.27
C ALA A 57 2.02 -10.69 -16.13
N THR A 58 1.56 -11.92 -15.86
CA THR A 58 1.98 -13.13 -16.59
C THR A 58 1.13 -13.41 -17.85
N THR A 59 0.10 -12.58 -18.12
CA THR A 59 -0.81 -12.76 -19.25
C THR A 59 -0.89 -11.51 -20.14
N ALA A 60 0.26 -10.98 -20.57
CA ALA A 60 0.34 -9.89 -21.54
C ALA A 60 1.48 -10.15 -22.56
#